data_AF-M0QGJ1-F1
#
_entry.id   AF-M0QGJ1-F1
#
_cell.length_a   1.000
_cell.length_b   1.000
_cell.length_c   1.000
_cell.angle_alpha   90.00
_cell.angle_beta   90.00
_cell.angle_gamma   90.00
#
_symmetry.space_group_name_H-M   'P 1'
#
loop_
_entity.id
_entity.type
_entity.pdbx_description
1 polymer ?
#
loop_
_entity_poly.entity_id
_entity_poly.type
_entity_poly.pdbx_seq_one_letter_code
_entity_poly.pdbx_strand_id
1 'polypeptide(L)'
;MNQKRPLRVRSAGMLTALAVVAGSALAVGAPATAAPAPAPAPAGTALAGKTVFLDPGHQASAAGHRLDAQVPDGRGGKKDCQTTGATGVNGAQEHTVNWEITQLVKAGLESQGARVVLSRPDDRGWGGCVDQRAAAASRSGAAVAVSLHADSTTRGADNAKKGFHLIVPKLPVPDATVSRVQSSEGRKASETMRDAFVKAGFPSANYAGVNNGIQTRSDIAAVNLTKVPAVFLELGNLSNPGEADALSKKDGQLKYAMAVTQGILGYVRGPVASGTTPPSSTTPGTASQPGTSTPGTDDSTADDGLATVLPFVQQLIDSKDPKVILALLSSQGQDVSAQILKAMLQVIYGLFGGKLPIG
;
A
#
# COMPACT_ATOMS: atom_id res chain seq x y z
N MET A 1 5.53 -80.05 -21.01
CA MET A 1 6.70 -79.91 -20.11
C MET A 1 6.21 -79.48 -18.73
N ASN A 2 5.78 -80.45 -17.91
CA ASN A 2 6.36 -80.83 -16.61
C ASN A 2 6.65 -79.64 -15.67
N GLN A 3 5.74 -79.27 -14.76
CA GLN A 3 5.59 -79.81 -13.39
C GLN A 3 6.92 -80.15 -12.68
N LYS A 4 7.18 -79.44 -11.57
CA LYS A 4 7.80 -80.03 -10.38
C LYS A 4 6.88 -79.81 -9.18
N ARG A 5 6.51 -80.92 -8.55
CA ARG A 5 5.69 -81.06 -7.32
C ARG A 5 6.62 -81.05 -6.07
N PRO A 6 6.21 -81.57 -4.89
CA PRO A 6 5.64 -80.83 -3.74
C PRO A 6 6.46 -81.10 -2.44
N LEU A 7 6.00 -80.65 -1.26
CA LEU A 7 5.85 -81.52 -0.08
C LEU A 7 5.20 -80.76 1.11
N ARG A 8 4.22 -81.40 1.74
CA ARG A 8 3.72 -81.10 3.09
C ARG A 8 4.61 -81.81 4.11
N VAL A 9 4.90 -81.19 5.25
CA VAL A 9 5.03 -81.88 6.56
C VAL A 9 4.48 -80.97 7.66
N ARG A 10 3.76 -81.58 8.60
CA ARG A 10 3.12 -81.01 9.81
C ARG A 10 4.08 -81.04 11.01
N SER A 11 3.70 -80.28 12.05
CA SER A 11 4.06 -80.44 13.49
C SER A 11 5.43 -79.86 13.89
N ALA A 12 5.71 -79.29 15.06
CA ALA A 12 5.00 -79.09 16.34
C ALA A 12 5.80 -78.08 17.20
N GLY A 13 5.17 -77.51 18.24
CA GLY A 13 5.84 -76.90 19.41
C GLY A 13 6.35 -75.47 19.18
N MET A 14 6.40 -74.56 20.15
CA MET A 14 6.15 -74.62 21.58
C MET A 14 6.07 -73.15 22.06
N LEU A 15 5.30 -72.90 23.11
CA LEU A 15 5.09 -71.59 23.72
C LEU A 15 6.39 -70.86 24.09
N THR A 16 6.41 -69.54 23.89
CA THR A 16 6.90 -68.58 24.89
C THR A 16 6.21 -67.23 24.66
N ALA A 17 5.16 -66.97 25.44
CA ALA A 17 4.55 -65.65 25.53
C ALA A 17 5.38 -64.80 26.49
N LEU A 18 6.12 -63.81 25.97
CA LEU A 18 6.66 -62.71 26.75
C LEU A 18 5.58 -61.62 26.81
N ALA A 19 4.93 -61.48 27.97
CA ALA A 19 4.02 -60.38 28.23
C ALA A 19 4.83 -59.08 28.42
N VAL A 20 4.76 -58.18 27.44
CA VAL A 20 5.20 -56.79 27.60
C VAL A 20 4.03 -56.01 28.20
N VAL A 21 4.14 -55.64 29.49
CA VAL A 21 3.22 -54.72 30.15
C VAL A 21 3.58 -53.30 29.69
N ALA A 22 2.82 -52.77 28.72
CA ALA A 22 2.89 -51.35 28.37
C ALA A 22 2.06 -50.55 29.39
N GLY A 23 2.76 -49.87 30.31
CA GLY A 23 2.14 -48.93 31.24
C GLY A 23 1.50 -47.77 30.48
N SER A 24 0.17 -47.66 30.55
CA SER A 24 -0.57 -46.52 30.04
C SER A 24 -0.52 -45.39 31.08
N ALA A 25 0.36 -44.41 30.89
CA ALA A 25 0.34 -43.18 31.65
C ALA A 25 -0.74 -42.25 31.08
N LEU A 26 -1.88 -42.14 31.76
CA LEU A 26 -2.89 -41.12 31.50
C LEU A 26 -2.35 -39.76 31.96
N ALA A 27 -1.79 -38.99 31.04
CA ALA A 27 -1.48 -37.59 31.27
C ALA A 27 -2.79 -36.79 31.24
N VAL A 28 -3.28 -36.40 32.42
CA VAL A 28 -4.37 -35.42 32.56
C VAL A 28 -3.85 -34.07 32.08
N GLY A 29 -4.19 -33.70 30.85
CA GLY A 29 -3.86 -32.38 30.31
C GLY A 29 -4.64 -31.29 31.04
N ALA A 30 -3.94 -30.41 31.74
CA ALA A 30 -4.53 -29.19 32.28
C ALA A 30 -5.04 -28.32 31.12
N PRO A 31 -6.19 -27.63 31.26
CA PRO A 31 -6.70 -26.75 30.22
C PRO A 31 -5.74 -25.58 30.06
N ALA A 32 -5.10 -25.47 28.91
CA ALA A 32 -4.35 -24.29 28.54
C ALA A 32 -5.33 -23.13 28.37
N THR A 33 -5.32 -22.19 29.32
CA THR A 33 -6.02 -20.91 29.19
C THR A 33 -5.35 -20.13 28.06
N ALA A 34 -5.96 -20.14 26.87
CA ALA A 34 -5.55 -19.27 25.78
C ALA A 34 -5.65 -17.81 26.24
N ALA A 35 -4.54 -17.07 26.15
CA ALA A 35 -4.55 -15.64 26.42
C ALA A 35 -5.57 -14.95 25.48
N PRO A 36 -6.37 -14.00 25.97
CA PRO A 36 -7.31 -13.27 25.12
C PRO A 36 -6.55 -12.59 23.99
N ALA A 37 -7.09 -12.69 22.76
CA ALA A 37 -6.54 -12.00 21.60
C ALA A 37 -6.38 -10.50 21.93
N PRO A 38 -5.25 -9.87 21.55
CA PRO A 38 -5.08 -8.44 21.76
C PRO A 38 -6.26 -7.68 21.18
N ALA A 39 -6.87 -6.79 21.98
CA ALA A 39 -7.91 -5.91 21.48
C ALA A 39 -7.39 -5.16 20.23
N PRO A 40 -8.22 -4.96 19.19
CA PRO A 40 -7.82 -4.15 18.04
C PRO A 40 -7.30 -2.82 18.54
N ALA A 41 -6.11 -2.42 18.08
CA ALA A 41 -5.61 -1.07 18.37
C ALA A 41 -6.67 -0.05 17.94
N PRO A 42 -6.87 1.06 18.68
CA PRO A 42 -7.81 2.10 18.26
C PRO A 42 -7.47 2.53 16.84
N ALA A 43 -8.40 2.30 15.91
CA ALA A 43 -8.26 2.80 14.55
C ALA A 43 -8.53 4.31 14.56
N GLY A 44 -7.69 5.08 13.87
CA GLY A 44 -8.00 6.45 13.53
C GLY A 44 -9.28 6.53 12.71
N THR A 45 -9.92 7.69 12.70
CA THR A 45 -11.21 7.91 12.02
C THR A 45 -11.12 8.92 10.88
N ALA A 46 -9.91 9.33 10.49
CA ALA A 46 -9.68 10.38 9.49
C ALA A 46 -10.31 10.09 8.12
N LEU A 47 -10.55 8.81 7.80
CA LEU A 47 -11.19 8.33 6.57
C LEU A 47 -12.46 7.51 6.84
N ALA A 48 -13.04 7.63 8.03
CA ALA A 48 -14.26 6.91 8.40
C ALA A 48 -15.39 7.16 7.38
N GLY A 49 -16.01 6.08 6.91
CA GLY A 49 -17.08 6.13 5.92
C GLY A 49 -16.63 6.43 4.49
N LYS A 50 -15.32 6.58 4.23
CA LYS A 50 -14.78 6.77 2.88
C LYS A 50 -14.37 5.42 2.28
N THR A 51 -14.66 5.25 0.99
CA THR A 51 -14.08 4.15 0.19
C THR A 51 -12.91 4.67 -0.63
N VAL A 52 -11.81 3.94 -0.67
CA VAL A 52 -10.67 4.18 -1.58
C VAL A 52 -10.47 2.95 -2.45
N PHE A 53 -10.29 3.15 -3.75
CA PHE A 53 -9.94 2.07 -4.67
C PHE A 53 -8.45 2.12 -4.98
N LEU A 54 -7.74 1.01 -4.78
CA LEU A 54 -6.32 0.89 -5.13
C LEU A 54 -6.14 -0.15 -6.23
N ASP A 55 -5.46 0.24 -7.30
CA ASP A 55 -5.11 -0.62 -8.42
C ASP A 55 -3.59 -0.85 -8.45
N PRO A 56 -3.09 -1.94 -7.84
CA PRO A 56 -1.71 -2.34 -8.05
C PRO A 56 -1.56 -2.83 -9.49
N GLY A 57 -0.89 -2.01 -10.30
CA GLY A 57 -0.71 -2.23 -11.73
C GLY A 57 -0.17 -3.61 -12.07
N HIS A 58 -0.56 -4.11 -13.24
CA HIS A 58 -0.15 -5.42 -13.77
C HIS A 58 -0.62 -6.61 -12.92
N GLN A 59 -0.13 -7.80 -13.28
CA GLN A 59 -0.37 -9.05 -12.56
C GLN A 59 0.78 -10.04 -12.78
N ALA A 60 0.97 -10.96 -11.84
CA ALA A 60 2.05 -11.96 -11.91
C ALA A 60 1.89 -12.99 -13.03
N SER A 61 0.65 -13.28 -13.45
CA SER A 61 0.39 -14.27 -14.49
C SER A 61 -0.87 -13.96 -15.27
N ALA A 62 -0.85 -14.30 -16.56
CA ALA A 62 -2.04 -14.27 -17.38
C ALA A 62 -3.07 -15.36 -17.00
N ALA A 63 -2.65 -16.41 -16.29
CA ALA A 63 -3.50 -17.53 -15.86
C ALA A 63 -4.40 -18.09 -16.98
N GLY A 64 -3.86 -18.21 -18.20
CA GLY A 64 -4.59 -18.71 -19.38
C GLY A 64 -5.40 -17.65 -20.14
N HIS A 65 -5.48 -16.41 -19.66
CA HIS A 65 -6.10 -15.29 -20.38
C HIS A 65 -5.16 -14.69 -21.43
N ARG A 66 -5.73 -14.06 -22.46
CA ARG A 66 -5.00 -13.36 -23.53
C ARG A 66 -4.75 -11.90 -23.14
N LEU A 67 -3.50 -11.56 -22.84
CA LEU A 67 -3.12 -10.18 -22.48
C LEU A 67 -3.29 -9.20 -23.65
N ASP A 68 -3.09 -9.68 -24.88
CA ASP A 68 -3.23 -8.92 -26.13
C ASP A 68 -4.67 -8.87 -26.67
N ALA A 69 -5.64 -9.44 -25.94
CA ALA A 69 -7.05 -9.28 -26.30
C ALA A 69 -7.42 -7.80 -26.30
N GLN A 70 -8.00 -7.31 -27.39
CA GLN A 70 -8.26 -5.88 -27.57
C GLN A 70 -9.50 -5.42 -26.80
N VAL A 71 -9.29 -4.51 -25.85
CA VAL A 71 -10.34 -3.88 -25.01
C VAL A 71 -10.46 -2.39 -25.29
N PRO A 72 -11.60 -1.74 -25.01
CA PRO A 72 -11.77 -0.31 -25.25
C PRO A 72 -10.72 0.56 -24.54
N ASP A 73 -10.22 1.59 -25.20
CA ASP A 73 -9.24 2.54 -24.65
C ASP A 73 -9.86 3.81 -24.01
N GLY A 74 -11.19 3.92 -24.07
CA GLY A 74 -11.96 5.09 -23.62
C GLY A 74 -11.99 6.26 -24.60
N ARG A 75 -11.42 6.12 -25.80
CA ARG A 75 -11.36 7.15 -26.84
C ARG A 75 -11.84 6.70 -28.22
N GLY A 76 -12.58 5.60 -28.27
CA GLY A 76 -13.13 5.03 -29.51
C GLY A 76 -12.19 4.02 -30.19
N GLY A 77 -10.98 3.85 -29.67
CA GLY A 77 -10.05 2.82 -30.09
C GLY A 77 -10.08 1.60 -29.18
N LYS A 78 -9.04 0.77 -29.34
CA LYS A 78 -8.77 -0.38 -28.48
C LYS A 78 -7.30 -0.43 -28.11
N LYS A 79 -6.99 -1.20 -27.07
CA LYS A 79 -5.63 -1.53 -26.65
C LYS A 79 -5.60 -2.93 -26.06
N ASP A 80 -4.39 -3.45 -25.84
CA ASP A 80 -4.18 -4.71 -25.13
C ASP A 80 -4.87 -4.69 -23.76
N CYS A 81 -5.57 -5.77 -23.46
CA CYS A 81 -6.23 -6.05 -22.19
C CYS A 81 -5.29 -5.80 -21.00
N GLN A 82 -4.03 -6.25 -21.11
CA GLN A 82 -3.01 -6.00 -20.11
C GLN A 82 -1.60 -6.17 -20.69
N THR A 83 -0.56 -5.78 -19.94
CA THR A 83 0.85 -5.99 -20.29
C THR A 83 1.58 -6.59 -19.09
N THR A 84 2.69 -7.29 -19.28
CA THR A 84 3.39 -7.90 -18.13
C THR A 84 3.94 -6.90 -17.11
N GLY A 85 4.03 -5.63 -17.49
CA GLY A 85 4.79 -4.62 -16.76
C GLY A 85 6.28 -4.75 -17.04
N ALA A 86 7.05 -3.86 -16.42
CA ALA A 86 8.50 -3.84 -16.52
C ALA A 86 9.17 -4.87 -15.59
N THR A 87 10.43 -5.15 -15.88
CA THR A 87 11.36 -5.79 -14.95
C THR A 87 12.49 -4.82 -14.70
N GLY A 88 12.73 -4.49 -13.43
CA GLY A 88 13.80 -3.60 -13.04
C GLY A 88 15.17 -4.22 -13.25
N VAL A 89 16.18 -3.36 -13.27
CA VAL A 89 17.57 -3.76 -13.51
C VAL A 89 18.17 -4.65 -12.42
N ASN A 90 17.51 -4.71 -11.25
CA ASN A 90 17.80 -5.63 -10.16
C ASN A 90 16.92 -6.89 -10.17
N GLY A 91 16.12 -7.11 -11.21
CA GLY A 91 15.20 -8.25 -11.36
C GLY A 91 13.84 -8.06 -10.67
N ALA A 92 13.59 -6.94 -10.00
CA ALA A 92 12.29 -6.67 -9.40
C ALA A 92 11.19 -6.60 -10.47
N GLN A 93 10.11 -7.36 -10.29
CA GLN A 93 8.97 -7.33 -11.20
C GLN A 93 8.03 -6.18 -10.80
N GLU A 94 7.64 -5.36 -11.77
CA GLU A 94 6.79 -4.19 -11.52
C GLU A 94 5.48 -4.56 -10.81
N HIS A 95 4.83 -5.65 -11.22
CA HIS A 95 3.59 -6.11 -10.59
C HIS A 95 3.77 -6.43 -9.10
N THR A 96 4.94 -6.96 -8.70
CA THR A 96 5.25 -7.25 -7.28
C THR A 96 5.55 -5.97 -6.51
N VAL A 97 6.33 -5.06 -7.08
CA VAL A 97 6.59 -3.73 -6.50
C VAL A 97 5.28 -2.99 -6.24
N ASN A 98 4.41 -2.92 -7.24
CA ASN A 98 3.10 -2.26 -7.16
C ASN A 98 2.22 -2.91 -6.10
N TRP A 99 2.21 -4.25 -6.03
CA TRP A 99 1.46 -5.00 -5.03
C TRP A 99 1.95 -4.70 -3.61
N GLU A 100 3.24 -4.85 -3.35
CA GLU A 100 3.81 -4.70 -2.01
C GLU A 100 3.61 -3.30 -1.44
N ILE A 101 3.85 -2.26 -2.25
CA ILE A 101 3.61 -0.87 -1.85
C ILE A 101 2.10 -0.64 -1.61
N THR A 102 1.24 -1.18 -2.47
CA THR A 102 -0.22 -1.06 -2.31
C THR A 102 -0.71 -1.70 -1.00
N GLN A 103 -0.14 -2.82 -0.57
CA GLN A 103 -0.52 -3.46 0.69
C GLN A 103 -0.14 -2.60 1.91
N LEU A 104 0.98 -1.89 1.86
CA LEU A 104 1.35 -0.90 2.88
C LEU A 104 0.37 0.27 2.89
N VAL A 105 0.05 0.83 1.72
CA VAL A 105 -0.94 1.91 1.58
C VAL A 105 -2.30 1.47 2.12
N LYS A 106 -2.76 0.26 1.75
CA LYS A 106 -4.01 -0.32 2.25
C LYS A 106 -4.04 -0.34 3.77
N ALA A 107 -3.01 -0.87 4.42
CA ALA A 107 -2.94 -0.91 5.88
C ALA A 107 -2.96 0.50 6.51
N GLY A 108 -2.25 1.45 5.91
CA GLY A 108 -2.27 2.85 6.35
C GLY A 108 -3.66 3.50 6.24
N LEU A 109 -4.40 3.24 5.16
CA LEU A 109 -5.74 3.80 4.97
C LEU A 109 -6.78 3.13 5.87
N GLU A 110 -6.73 1.80 6.02
CA GLU A 110 -7.64 1.05 6.90
C GLU A 110 -7.42 1.38 8.37
N SER A 111 -6.18 1.67 8.78
CA SER A 111 -5.91 2.16 10.14
C SER A 111 -6.55 3.51 10.44
N GLN A 112 -6.97 4.24 9.39
CA GLN A 112 -7.69 5.51 9.48
C GLN A 112 -9.20 5.36 9.20
N GLY A 113 -9.72 4.13 9.14
CA GLY A 113 -11.15 3.85 8.99
C GLY A 113 -11.67 3.85 7.56
N ALA A 114 -10.79 3.89 6.55
CA ALA A 114 -11.20 3.77 5.16
C ALA A 114 -11.63 2.32 4.84
N ARG A 115 -12.65 2.18 3.99
CA ARG A 115 -12.89 0.93 3.26
C ARG A 115 -11.98 0.90 2.03
N VAL A 116 -11.05 -0.04 1.95
CA VAL A 116 -10.18 -0.19 0.78
C VAL A 116 -10.69 -1.30 -0.14
N VAL A 117 -10.81 -1.00 -1.43
CA VAL A 117 -11.13 -1.98 -2.49
C VAL A 117 -9.92 -2.13 -3.40
N LEU A 118 -9.51 -3.36 -3.67
CA LEU A 118 -8.41 -3.66 -4.58
C LEU A 118 -8.92 -4.05 -5.96
N SER A 119 -8.19 -3.68 -7.02
CA SER A 119 -8.48 -4.13 -8.39
C SER A 119 -8.24 -5.63 -8.62
N ARG A 120 -7.28 -6.20 -7.87
CA ARG A 120 -6.92 -7.62 -7.89
C ARG A 120 -6.70 -8.16 -6.47
N PRO A 121 -6.93 -9.47 -6.24
CA PRO A 121 -6.93 -10.03 -4.89
C PRO A 121 -5.53 -10.41 -4.37
N ASP A 122 -4.57 -10.67 -5.25
CA ASP A 122 -3.21 -11.08 -4.91
C ASP A 122 -2.21 -10.80 -6.04
N ASP A 123 -0.96 -11.22 -5.84
CA ASP A 123 0.15 -11.18 -6.81
C ASP A 123 0.56 -12.56 -7.32
N ARG A 124 -0.42 -13.43 -7.62
CA ARG A 124 -0.13 -14.81 -8.08
C ARG A 124 -0.79 -15.17 -9.41
N GLY A 125 -1.96 -14.58 -9.70
CA GLY A 125 -2.79 -14.99 -10.82
C GLY A 125 -3.40 -13.84 -11.61
N TRP A 126 -4.55 -14.11 -12.23
CA TRP A 126 -5.27 -13.16 -13.05
C TRP A 126 -5.78 -11.95 -12.26
N GLY A 127 -5.51 -10.74 -12.74
CA GLY A 127 -5.93 -9.48 -12.12
C GLY A 127 -6.96 -8.67 -12.91
N GLY A 128 -7.43 -9.16 -14.07
CA GLY A 128 -8.37 -8.46 -14.93
C GLY A 128 -7.72 -7.48 -15.92
N CYS A 129 -8.45 -7.22 -17.02
CA CYS A 129 -8.06 -6.25 -18.05
C CYS A 129 -8.17 -4.80 -17.55
N VAL A 130 -7.48 -3.87 -18.21
CA VAL A 130 -7.46 -2.44 -17.84
C VAL A 130 -8.85 -1.79 -17.85
N ASP A 131 -9.74 -2.18 -18.77
CA ASP A 131 -11.12 -1.71 -18.84
C ASP A 131 -11.98 -2.27 -17.69
N GLN A 132 -11.77 -3.54 -17.32
CA GLN A 132 -12.43 -4.20 -16.18
C GLN A 132 -12.02 -3.54 -14.86
N ARG A 133 -10.73 -3.21 -14.68
CA ARG A 133 -10.21 -2.52 -13.51
C ARG A 133 -10.79 -1.10 -13.39
N ALA A 134 -10.83 -0.34 -14.49
CA ALA A 134 -11.48 0.98 -14.51
C ALA A 134 -12.99 0.90 -14.21
N ALA A 135 -13.67 -0.12 -14.72
CA ALA A 135 -15.08 -0.35 -14.43
C ALA A 135 -15.31 -0.74 -12.96
N ALA A 136 -14.43 -1.54 -12.36
CA ALA A 136 -14.47 -1.88 -10.94
C ALA A 136 -14.25 -0.64 -10.06
N ALA A 137 -13.26 0.21 -10.40
CA ALA A 137 -13.04 1.49 -9.75
C ALA A 137 -14.30 2.37 -9.79
N SER A 138 -14.92 2.48 -10.97
CA SER A 138 -16.14 3.27 -11.16
C SER A 138 -17.34 2.75 -10.36
N ARG A 139 -17.49 1.43 -10.20
CA ARG A 139 -18.58 0.82 -9.42
C ARG A 139 -18.32 0.81 -7.91
N SER A 140 -17.09 1.05 -7.48
CA SER A 140 -16.69 0.92 -6.08
C SER A 140 -17.30 1.97 -5.14
N GLY A 141 -17.78 3.10 -5.70
CA GLY A 141 -18.19 4.26 -4.92
C GLY A 141 -17.03 4.96 -4.22
N ALA A 142 -15.79 4.74 -4.67
CA ALA A 142 -14.61 5.33 -4.06
C ALA A 142 -14.58 6.85 -4.20
N ALA A 143 -14.11 7.52 -3.15
CA ALA A 143 -13.79 8.95 -3.18
C ALA A 143 -12.63 9.25 -4.15
N VAL A 144 -11.69 8.31 -4.26
CA VAL A 144 -10.58 8.34 -5.21
C VAL A 144 -10.17 6.91 -5.60
N ALA A 145 -9.82 6.74 -6.87
CA ALA A 145 -9.14 5.55 -7.37
C ALA A 145 -7.67 5.87 -7.66
N VAL A 146 -6.74 5.08 -7.13
CA VAL A 146 -5.30 5.27 -7.31
C VAL A 146 -4.70 4.02 -7.96
N SER A 147 -4.15 4.19 -9.16
CA SER A 147 -3.38 3.17 -9.88
C SER A 147 -1.90 3.38 -9.58
N LEU A 148 -1.24 2.38 -9.00
CA LEU A 148 0.17 2.41 -8.65
C LEU A 148 0.96 1.60 -9.68
N HIS A 149 1.93 2.26 -10.30
CA HIS A 149 2.85 1.71 -11.29
C HIS A 149 4.29 2.11 -10.97
N ALA A 150 5.25 1.46 -11.63
CA ALA A 150 6.63 1.93 -11.67
C ALA A 150 7.15 1.83 -13.10
N ASP A 151 7.68 2.94 -13.60
CA ASP A 151 8.05 3.07 -15.00
C ASP A 151 9.39 2.34 -15.27
N SER A 152 9.72 2.14 -16.53
CA SER A 152 11.04 1.72 -16.95
C SER A 152 11.37 2.33 -18.30
N THR A 153 12.30 3.28 -18.31
CA THR A 153 12.66 4.00 -19.56
C THR A 153 13.48 3.15 -20.54
N THR A 154 14.10 2.07 -20.06
CA THR A 154 14.91 1.16 -20.85
C THR A 154 15.04 -0.19 -20.15
N ARG A 155 15.43 -1.24 -20.88
CA ARG A 155 15.70 -2.57 -20.30
C ARG A 155 17.01 -2.63 -19.52
N GLY A 156 17.94 -1.70 -19.76
CA GLY A 156 19.25 -1.65 -19.12
C GLY A 156 19.33 -0.63 -17.99
N ALA A 157 20.48 -0.55 -17.32
CA ALA A 157 20.72 0.47 -16.31
C ALA A 157 20.83 1.87 -16.95
N ASP A 158 20.06 2.81 -16.41
CA ASP A 158 20.12 4.23 -16.73
C ASP A 158 20.09 5.07 -15.44
N ASN A 159 21.27 5.56 -15.04
CA ASN A 159 21.40 6.38 -13.83
C ASN A 159 20.85 7.80 -13.98
N ALA A 160 20.62 8.27 -15.21
CA ALA A 160 20.23 9.64 -15.49
C ALA A 160 18.71 9.85 -15.37
N LYS A 161 17.90 8.86 -15.80
CA LYS A 161 16.44 8.97 -15.77
C LYS A 161 15.88 8.49 -14.44
N LYS A 162 15.21 9.38 -13.71
CA LYS A 162 14.63 9.08 -12.39
C LYS A 162 13.49 10.04 -12.04
N GLY A 163 12.71 9.67 -11.05
CA GLY A 163 11.66 10.47 -10.43
C GLY A 163 10.26 9.96 -10.72
N PHE A 164 9.31 10.42 -9.91
CA PHE A 164 7.89 10.05 -9.99
C PHE A 164 7.14 10.93 -11.00
N HIS A 165 6.01 10.45 -11.52
CA HIS A 165 5.08 11.31 -12.24
C HIS A 165 3.63 10.80 -12.21
N LEU A 166 2.69 11.73 -12.39
CA LEU A 166 1.27 11.47 -12.46
C LEU A 166 0.80 11.60 -13.90
N ILE A 167 0.18 10.55 -14.41
CA ILE A 167 -0.43 10.58 -15.73
C ILE A 167 -1.87 11.11 -15.62
N VAL A 168 -2.13 12.21 -16.32
CA VAL A 168 -3.47 12.82 -16.43
C VAL A 168 -3.98 12.69 -17.87
N PRO A 169 -5.31 12.54 -18.07
CA PRO A 169 -5.85 12.40 -19.41
C PRO A 169 -5.77 13.71 -20.18
N LYS A 170 -5.49 13.64 -21.48
CA LYS A 170 -5.73 14.75 -22.41
C LYS A 170 -7.23 15.04 -22.45
N LEU A 171 -7.62 16.28 -22.18
CA LEU A 171 -9.02 16.69 -22.19
C LEU A 171 -9.43 17.33 -23.53
N PRO A 172 -10.71 17.24 -23.93
CA PRO A 172 -11.75 16.43 -23.29
C PRO A 172 -11.54 14.91 -23.51
N VAL A 173 -12.11 14.10 -22.62
CA VAL A 173 -12.29 12.65 -22.82
C VAL A 173 -13.64 12.43 -23.50
N PRO A 174 -13.81 11.47 -24.43
CA PRO A 174 -15.10 11.30 -25.12
C PRO A 174 -16.31 10.97 -24.23
N ASP A 175 -16.16 10.17 -23.16
CA ASP A 175 -17.23 9.99 -22.18
C ASP A 175 -17.37 11.28 -21.34
N ALA A 176 -18.54 11.92 -21.41
CA ALA A 176 -18.81 13.20 -20.75
C ALA A 176 -18.70 13.14 -19.21
N THR A 177 -18.99 11.99 -18.60
CA THR A 177 -18.80 11.80 -17.15
C THR A 177 -17.33 11.72 -16.81
N VAL A 178 -16.56 10.91 -17.54
CA VAL A 178 -15.10 10.84 -17.34
C VAL A 178 -14.48 12.22 -17.58
N SER A 179 -14.83 12.90 -18.68
CA SER A 179 -14.29 14.23 -18.97
C SER A 179 -14.55 15.22 -17.86
N ARG A 180 -15.78 15.28 -17.33
CA ARG A 180 -16.15 16.17 -16.21
C ARG A 180 -15.38 15.85 -14.92
N VAL A 181 -15.28 14.56 -14.58
CA VAL A 181 -14.64 14.11 -13.34
C VAL A 181 -13.13 14.34 -13.42
N GLN A 182 -12.49 13.97 -14.53
CA GLN A 182 -11.04 14.10 -14.66
C GLN A 182 -10.60 15.55 -14.92
N SER A 183 -11.46 16.41 -15.48
CA SER A 183 -11.15 17.85 -15.63
C SER A 183 -11.21 18.65 -14.33
N SER A 184 -11.70 18.06 -13.25
CA SER A 184 -11.88 18.73 -11.96
C SER A 184 -11.28 17.88 -10.83
N GLU A 185 -12.08 17.06 -10.18
CA GLU A 185 -11.68 16.29 -9.01
C GLU A 185 -10.55 15.29 -9.29
N GLY A 186 -10.50 14.67 -10.48
CA GLY A 186 -9.37 13.83 -10.88
C GLY A 186 -8.06 14.61 -11.03
N ARG A 187 -8.13 15.84 -11.58
CA ARG A 187 -6.98 16.75 -11.67
C ARG A 187 -6.50 17.17 -10.28
N LYS A 188 -7.43 17.58 -9.41
CA LYS A 188 -7.16 17.95 -8.02
C LYS A 188 -6.53 16.79 -7.24
N ALA A 189 -7.03 15.57 -7.39
CA ALA A 189 -6.47 14.37 -6.76
C ALA A 189 -5.02 14.12 -7.22
N SER A 190 -4.76 14.24 -8.53
CA SER A 190 -3.43 14.05 -9.10
C SER A 190 -2.44 15.12 -8.63
N GLU A 191 -2.86 16.39 -8.59
CA GLU A 191 -2.01 17.49 -8.09
C GLU A 191 -1.73 17.37 -6.59
N THR A 192 -2.74 16.98 -5.79
CA THR A 192 -2.57 16.73 -4.35
C THR A 192 -1.60 15.57 -4.09
N MET A 193 -1.69 14.49 -4.88
CA MET A 193 -0.75 13.37 -4.81
C MET A 193 0.67 13.82 -5.19
N ARG A 194 0.80 14.61 -6.25
CA ARG A 194 2.09 15.18 -6.70
C ARG A 194 2.71 16.03 -5.59
N ASP A 195 1.93 16.89 -4.94
CA ASP A 195 2.41 17.74 -3.85
C ASP A 195 2.87 16.92 -2.63
N ALA A 196 2.16 15.83 -2.30
CA ALA A 196 2.57 14.91 -1.24
C ALA A 196 3.91 14.24 -1.54
N PHE A 197 4.16 13.84 -2.80
CA PHE A 197 5.45 13.29 -3.23
C PHE A 197 6.58 14.32 -3.16
N VAL A 198 6.34 15.56 -3.60
CA VAL A 198 7.31 16.66 -3.50
C VAL A 198 7.62 16.96 -2.02
N LYS A 199 6.60 17.05 -1.16
CA LYS A 199 6.77 17.25 0.30
C LYS A 199 7.56 16.11 0.94
N ALA A 200 7.41 14.89 0.43
CA ALA A 200 8.18 13.71 0.85
C ALA A 200 9.62 13.65 0.30
N GLY A 201 10.03 14.65 -0.47
CA GLY A 201 11.38 14.77 -1.04
C GLY A 201 11.61 13.88 -2.26
N PHE A 202 10.56 13.34 -2.89
CA PHE A 202 10.71 12.63 -4.16
C PHE A 202 10.87 13.64 -5.30
N PRO A 203 11.87 13.47 -6.19
CA PRO A 203 12.01 14.33 -7.36
C PRO A 203 10.96 13.98 -8.41
N SER A 204 10.41 14.99 -9.08
CA SER A 204 9.62 14.77 -10.29
C SER A 204 10.49 14.13 -11.39
N ALA A 205 9.88 13.27 -12.20
CA ALA A 205 10.54 12.60 -13.30
C ALA A 205 11.19 13.59 -14.28
N ASN A 206 12.42 13.32 -14.68
CA ASN A 206 13.20 14.12 -15.65
C ASN A 206 13.18 13.52 -17.07
N TYR A 207 12.13 12.77 -17.39
CA TYR A 207 11.95 12.05 -18.65
C TYR A 207 10.49 12.09 -19.12
N ALA A 208 10.24 11.50 -20.28
CA ALA A 208 8.92 11.34 -20.90
C ALA A 208 8.06 12.63 -21.02
N GLY A 209 8.71 13.80 -21.10
CA GLY A 209 8.03 15.09 -21.23
C GLY A 209 7.27 15.52 -19.97
N VAL A 210 7.62 14.95 -18.81
CA VAL A 210 7.03 15.32 -17.52
C VAL A 210 7.36 16.77 -17.20
N ASN A 211 6.34 17.53 -16.80
CA ASN A 211 6.48 18.89 -16.32
C ASN A 211 5.91 18.96 -14.90
N ASN A 212 6.75 19.31 -13.92
CA ASN A 212 6.36 19.45 -12.52
C ASN A 212 5.60 18.21 -11.98
N GLY A 213 6.11 17.02 -12.31
CA GLY A 213 5.53 15.75 -11.88
C GLY A 213 4.23 15.34 -12.58
N ILE A 214 3.76 16.10 -13.58
CA ILE A 214 2.55 15.78 -14.35
C ILE A 214 2.90 15.42 -15.79
N GLN A 215 2.28 14.37 -16.31
CA GLN A 215 2.36 13.94 -17.71
C GLN A 215 0.96 13.87 -18.32
N THR A 216 0.68 14.67 -19.34
CA THR A 216 -0.63 14.62 -20.03
C THR A 216 -0.59 13.63 -21.17
N ARG A 217 -1.49 12.64 -21.16
CA ARG A 217 -1.52 11.54 -22.15
C ARG A 217 -2.94 11.21 -22.61
N SER A 218 -3.08 10.69 -23.83
CA SER A 218 -4.37 10.22 -24.36
C SER A 218 -4.55 8.70 -24.36
N ASP A 219 -3.49 7.93 -24.10
CA ASP A 219 -3.42 6.49 -24.35
C ASP A 219 -3.55 5.60 -23.09
N ILE A 220 -3.79 6.21 -21.92
CA ILE A 220 -3.99 5.48 -20.66
C ILE A 220 -5.48 5.25 -20.39
N ALA A 221 -5.94 4.03 -20.68
CA ALA A 221 -7.34 3.63 -20.48
C ALA A 221 -7.84 3.80 -19.04
N ALA A 222 -6.99 3.59 -18.02
CA ALA A 222 -7.37 3.75 -16.62
C ALA A 222 -7.97 5.14 -16.34
N VAL A 223 -7.33 6.22 -16.81
CA VAL A 223 -7.83 7.59 -16.64
C VAL A 223 -8.85 8.02 -17.71
N ASN A 224 -8.90 7.32 -18.85
CA ASN A 224 -9.91 7.57 -19.89
C ASN A 224 -11.26 6.89 -19.63
N LEU A 225 -11.32 5.88 -18.75
CA LEU A 225 -12.52 5.07 -18.49
C LEU A 225 -13.10 5.25 -17.08
N THR A 226 -12.29 5.65 -16.10
CA THR A 226 -12.71 5.70 -14.70
C THR A 226 -13.62 6.90 -14.42
N LYS A 227 -14.81 6.63 -13.88
CA LYS A 227 -15.88 7.62 -13.61
C LYS A 227 -15.85 8.24 -12.21
N VAL A 228 -14.89 7.83 -11.38
CA VAL A 228 -14.53 8.48 -10.11
C VAL A 228 -13.19 9.22 -10.26
N PRO A 229 -12.82 10.16 -9.38
CA PRO A 229 -11.52 10.83 -9.44
C PRO A 229 -10.39 9.80 -9.50
N ALA A 230 -9.54 9.89 -10.53
CA ALA A 230 -8.51 8.88 -10.79
C ALA A 230 -7.11 9.50 -10.73
N VAL A 231 -6.22 8.82 -10.02
CA VAL A 231 -4.79 9.11 -9.94
C VAL A 231 -4.06 7.94 -10.58
N PHE A 232 -3.24 8.21 -11.59
CA PHE A 232 -2.35 7.22 -12.19
C PHE A 232 -0.92 7.63 -11.87
N LEU A 233 -0.26 6.91 -10.98
CA LEU A 233 1.02 7.27 -10.41
C LEU A 233 2.10 6.27 -10.85
N GLU A 234 3.10 6.79 -11.54
CA GLU A 234 4.39 6.14 -11.75
C GLU A 234 5.31 6.53 -10.60
N LEU A 235 5.62 5.57 -9.73
CA LEU A 235 6.32 5.79 -8.46
C LEU A 235 7.79 6.20 -8.66
N GLY A 236 8.42 5.72 -9.72
CA GLY A 236 9.83 5.93 -10.06
C GLY A 236 10.21 5.12 -11.30
N ASN A 237 11.50 5.05 -11.62
CA ASN A 237 12.02 4.37 -12.80
C ASN A 237 12.83 3.11 -12.44
N LEU A 238 12.30 1.93 -12.73
CA LEU A 238 12.93 0.63 -12.54
C LEU A 238 14.18 0.40 -13.40
N SER A 239 14.42 1.23 -14.41
CA SER A 239 15.69 1.22 -15.15
C SER A 239 16.80 2.00 -14.43
N ASN A 240 16.46 2.83 -13.44
CA ASN A 240 17.42 3.49 -12.58
C ASN A 240 17.82 2.57 -11.42
N PRO A 241 19.11 2.19 -11.27
CA PRO A 241 19.51 1.28 -10.21
C PRO A 241 19.13 1.74 -8.80
N GLY A 242 19.25 3.04 -8.51
CA GLY A 242 18.90 3.60 -7.21
C GLY A 242 17.40 3.54 -6.91
N GLU A 243 16.55 3.87 -7.90
CA GLU A 243 15.11 3.78 -7.71
C GLU A 243 14.60 2.34 -7.75
N ALA A 244 15.18 1.46 -8.58
CA ALA A 244 14.88 0.04 -8.57
C ALA A 244 15.13 -0.59 -7.20
N ASP A 245 16.23 -0.22 -6.55
CA ASP A 245 16.52 -0.63 -5.17
C ASP A 245 15.51 -0.05 -4.17
N ALA A 246 15.22 1.25 -4.23
CA ALA A 246 14.25 1.88 -3.33
C ALA A 246 12.81 1.33 -3.50
N LEU A 247 12.40 0.99 -4.73
CA LEU A 247 11.09 0.44 -5.03
C LEU A 247 10.95 -1.03 -4.60
N SER A 248 12.07 -1.76 -4.48
CA SER A 248 12.08 -3.19 -4.17
C SER A 248 12.44 -3.51 -2.72
N LYS A 249 13.08 -2.59 -2.00
CA LYS A 249 13.46 -2.75 -0.59
C LYS A 249 12.43 -2.15 0.36
N LYS A 250 12.27 -2.77 1.54
CA LYS A 250 11.17 -2.50 2.47
C LYS A 250 11.16 -1.09 3.05
N ASP A 251 12.34 -0.53 3.31
CA ASP A 251 12.53 0.86 3.76
C ASP A 251 12.07 1.87 2.69
N GLY A 252 12.46 1.65 1.43
CA GLY A 252 12.03 2.50 0.32
C GLY A 252 10.54 2.33 0.01
N GLN A 253 10.02 1.10 0.00
CA GLN A 253 8.59 0.81 -0.16
C GLN A 253 7.73 1.50 0.91
N LEU A 254 8.21 1.51 2.16
CA LEU A 254 7.56 2.24 3.25
C LEU A 254 7.51 3.74 2.96
N LYS A 255 8.62 4.34 2.51
CA LYS A 255 8.67 5.77 2.16
C LYS A 255 7.67 6.11 1.04
N TYR A 256 7.61 5.30 -0.02
CA TYR A 256 6.63 5.47 -1.11
C TYR A 256 5.19 5.33 -0.58
N ALA A 257 4.91 4.28 0.20
CA ALA A 257 3.58 4.03 0.73
C ALA A 257 3.09 5.17 1.64
N MET A 258 3.98 5.76 2.44
CA MET A 258 3.67 6.93 3.26
C MET A 258 3.29 8.13 2.40
N ALA A 259 4.07 8.45 1.35
CA ALA A 259 3.76 9.56 0.45
C ALA A 259 2.41 9.36 -0.26
N VAL A 260 2.12 8.14 -0.73
CA VAL A 260 0.83 7.80 -1.35
C VAL A 260 -0.31 7.97 -0.35
N THR A 261 -0.16 7.45 0.88
CA THR A 261 -1.20 7.54 1.92
C THR A 261 -1.52 8.99 2.27
N GLN A 262 -0.49 9.83 2.35
CA GLN A 262 -0.65 11.26 2.65
C GLN A 262 -1.29 12.02 1.48
N GLY A 263 -0.95 11.68 0.24
CA GLY A 263 -1.64 12.22 -0.94
C GLY A 263 -3.14 11.88 -0.94
N ILE A 264 -3.50 10.64 -0.58
CA ILE A 264 -4.89 10.21 -0.47
C ILE A 264 -5.60 10.94 0.68
N LEU A 265 -4.98 11.03 1.86
CA LEU A 265 -5.53 11.76 3.01
C LEU A 265 -5.78 13.23 2.69
N GLY A 266 -4.79 13.91 2.11
CA GLY A 266 -4.89 15.32 1.75
C GLY A 266 -6.01 15.58 0.74
N TYR A 267 -6.19 14.68 -0.23
CA TYR A 267 -7.27 14.81 -1.20
C TYR A 267 -8.65 14.52 -0.58
N VAL A 268 -8.80 13.40 0.13
CA VAL A 268 -10.10 12.94 0.64
C VAL A 268 -10.64 13.81 1.77
N ARG A 269 -9.75 14.40 2.59
CA ARG A 269 -10.14 15.35 3.66
C ARG A 269 -10.33 16.77 3.13
N GLY A 270 -9.71 17.09 1.98
CA GLY A 270 -9.55 18.46 1.48
C GLY A 270 -8.43 19.21 2.20
N PRO A 271 -8.07 20.42 1.75
CA PRO A 271 -7.17 21.29 2.50
C PRO A 271 -7.74 21.50 3.90
N VAL A 272 -6.96 21.24 4.94
CA VAL A 272 -7.33 21.66 6.30
C VAL A 272 -7.42 23.19 6.22
N ALA A 273 -8.63 23.73 6.33
CA ALA A 273 -8.79 25.17 6.42
C ALA A 273 -8.00 25.63 7.63
N SER A 274 -6.96 26.45 7.42
CA SER A 274 -6.31 27.19 8.51
C SER A 274 -7.43 27.91 9.26
N GLY A 275 -7.67 27.48 10.49
CA GLY A 275 -8.80 27.94 11.28
C GLY A 275 -8.82 29.45 11.34
N THR A 276 -9.83 30.07 10.73
CA THR A 276 -10.16 31.45 11.01
C THR A 276 -10.75 31.46 12.41
N THR A 277 -9.98 31.99 13.37
CA THR A 277 -10.42 32.28 14.74
C THR A 277 -11.76 33.05 14.68
N PRO A 278 -12.83 32.58 15.34
CA PRO A 278 -14.04 33.38 15.50
C PRO A 278 -13.71 34.66 16.30
N PRO A 279 -14.32 35.81 16.00
CA PRO A 279 -14.02 37.04 16.72
C PRO A 279 -14.43 36.89 18.18
N SER A 280 -13.48 37.12 19.08
CA SER A 280 -13.70 37.16 20.53
C SER A 280 -14.73 38.24 20.87
N SER A 281 -15.87 37.83 21.42
CA SER A 281 -16.83 38.74 22.04
C SER A 281 -16.20 39.40 23.25
N THR A 282 -15.91 40.70 23.15
CA THR A 282 -15.41 41.52 24.26
C THR A 282 -16.56 41.82 25.23
N THR A 283 -16.40 41.47 26.51
CA THR A 283 -17.17 42.07 27.61
C THR A 283 -16.17 42.67 28.61
N PRO A 284 -16.29 43.93 29.07
CA PRO A 284 -15.28 44.56 29.92
C PRO A 284 -15.53 44.34 31.43
N GLY A 285 -14.46 44.06 32.17
CA GLY A 285 -14.30 44.51 33.56
C GLY A 285 -14.05 43.44 34.62
N THR A 286 -12.84 43.38 35.16
CA THR A 286 -12.42 43.92 36.48
C THR A 286 -11.13 43.23 36.93
N ALA A 287 -10.16 44.00 37.41
CA ALA A 287 -8.81 43.57 37.81
C ALA A 287 -8.77 42.76 39.12
N SER A 288 -7.84 41.81 39.25
CA SER A 288 -6.85 41.72 40.37
C SER A 288 -5.95 40.46 40.35
N GLN A 289 -4.64 40.73 40.40
CA GLN A 289 -3.49 40.00 40.99
C GLN A 289 -2.92 38.66 40.44
N PRO A 290 -1.58 38.42 40.66
CA PRO A 290 -0.78 37.46 39.92
C PRO A 290 -0.50 36.15 40.68
N GLY A 291 -0.49 35.01 39.97
CA GLY A 291 -0.11 33.71 40.52
C GLY A 291 0.32 32.69 39.46
N THR A 292 1.59 32.28 39.54
CA THR A 292 2.13 30.91 39.34
C THR A 292 1.72 30.08 38.10
N SER A 293 2.64 30.06 37.12
CA SER A 293 3.20 28.91 36.34
C SER A 293 2.36 27.66 35.97
N THR A 294 2.22 27.50 34.63
CA THR A 294 2.09 26.28 33.75
C THR A 294 0.79 25.45 33.78
N PRO A 295 0.38 24.73 32.70
CA PRO A 295 0.88 24.67 31.31
C PRO A 295 -0.22 24.81 30.22
N GLY A 296 0.15 25.28 29.03
CA GLY A 296 -0.67 25.19 27.83
C GLY A 296 0.23 24.91 26.64
N THR A 297 0.46 23.64 26.33
CA THR A 297 1.03 23.24 25.05
C THR A 297 -0.03 23.44 23.99
N ASP A 298 0.18 24.45 23.14
CA ASP A 298 -0.59 24.71 21.93
C ASP A 298 -0.64 23.46 21.04
N ASP A 299 -1.87 23.00 20.78
CA ASP A 299 -2.18 21.84 19.95
C ASP A 299 -2.24 22.24 18.46
N SER A 300 -1.14 22.80 17.94
CA SER A 300 -1.05 23.37 16.58
C SER A 300 0.01 22.72 15.68
N THR A 301 0.33 21.44 15.87
CA THR A 301 1.39 20.76 15.10
C THR A 301 0.91 19.73 14.08
N ALA A 302 -0.35 19.80 13.63
CA ALA A 302 -0.89 18.84 12.64
C ALA A 302 -0.33 19.01 11.21
N ASP A 303 0.34 20.12 10.89
CA ASP A 303 0.70 20.47 9.51
C ASP A 303 2.15 20.14 9.09
N ASP A 304 3.00 19.76 10.05
CA ASP A 304 4.42 19.43 9.85
C ASP A 304 4.75 17.93 9.92
N GLY A 305 3.73 17.07 10.03
CA GLY A 305 3.89 15.65 10.31
C GLY A 305 4.92 14.91 9.45
N LEU A 306 5.12 15.28 8.17
CA LEU A 306 6.11 14.59 7.33
C LEU A 306 7.56 15.05 7.55
N ALA A 307 7.77 16.32 7.89
CA ALA A 307 9.11 16.87 8.15
C ALA A 307 9.67 16.35 9.48
N THR A 308 8.80 16.05 10.44
CA THR A 308 9.12 15.34 11.69
C THR A 308 9.18 13.83 11.51
N VAL A 309 8.38 13.25 10.61
CA VAL A 309 8.35 11.79 10.42
C VAL A 309 9.46 11.27 9.51
N LEU A 310 10.01 12.04 8.57
CA LEU A 310 11.13 11.57 7.73
C LEU A 310 12.43 11.33 8.52
N PRO A 311 12.88 12.22 9.43
CA PRO A 311 13.98 11.93 10.34
C PRO A 311 13.67 10.75 11.29
N PHE A 312 12.41 10.59 11.69
CA PHE A 312 11.93 9.50 12.53
C PHE A 312 11.94 8.14 11.81
N VAL A 313 11.52 8.12 10.54
CA VAL A 313 11.62 6.95 9.65
C VAL A 313 13.08 6.62 9.38
N GLN A 314 13.93 7.62 9.18
CA GLN A 314 15.37 7.40 9.06
C GLN A 314 15.98 6.84 10.36
N GLN A 315 15.60 7.35 11.55
CA GLN A 315 16.01 6.79 12.84
C GLN A 315 15.49 5.37 13.08
N LEU A 316 14.27 5.05 12.63
CA LEU A 316 13.72 3.69 12.67
C LEU A 316 14.44 2.74 11.73
N ILE A 317 14.84 3.21 10.54
CA ILE A 317 15.63 2.44 9.55
C ILE A 317 17.06 2.22 10.07
N ASP A 318 17.67 3.23 10.68
CA ASP A 318 19.04 3.17 11.21
C ASP A 318 19.10 2.37 12.53
N SER A 319 17.98 2.32 13.27
CA SER A 319 17.90 1.59 14.53
C SER A 319 17.65 0.10 14.31
N LYS A 320 18.69 -0.68 14.59
CA LYS A 320 18.65 -2.15 14.61
C LYS A 320 18.08 -2.74 15.92
N ASP A 321 17.59 -1.92 16.84
CA ASP A 321 17.13 -2.39 18.16
C ASP A 321 15.59 -2.43 18.26
N PRO A 322 14.98 -3.63 18.38
CA PRO A 322 13.53 -3.80 18.56
C PRO A 322 12.94 -3.00 19.72
N LYS A 323 13.69 -2.79 20.80
CA LYS A 323 13.25 -2.05 21.99
C LYS A 323 13.24 -0.56 21.75
N VAL A 324 14.19 -0.05 20.96
CA VAL A 324 14.23 1.36 20.54
C VAL A 324 13.08 1.64 19.58
N ILE A 325 12.82 0.74 18.63
CA ILE A 325 11.66 0.81 17.72
C ILE A 325 10.34 0.80 18.52
N LEU A 326 10.18 -0.12 19.48
CA LEU A 326 8.98 -0.19 20.33
C LEU A 326 8.83 1.02 21.26
N ALA A 327 9.92 1.53 21.82
CA ALA A 327 9.91 2.73 22.66
C ALA A 327 9.59 3.99 21.85
N LEU A 328 10.11 4.11 20.62
CA LEU A 328 9.81 5.19 19.66
C LEU A 328 8.34 5.17 19.22
N LEU A 329 7.79 3.98 18.93
CA LEU A 329 6.37 3.80 18.61
C LEU A 329 5.44 4.05 19.81
N SER A 330 5.98 4.06 21.04
CA SER A 330 5.23 4.27 22.27
C SER A 330 5.37 5.70 22.83
N SER A 331 6.36 6.47 22.35
CA SER A 331 6.70 7.80 22.90
C SER A 331 6.14 8.99 22.11
N GLN A 332 5.55 8.78 20.93
CA GLN A 332 4.91 9.85 20.15
C GLN A 332 3.49 9.45 19.67
N GLY A 333 2.50 9.95 20.41
CA GLY A 333 1.27 10.53 19.87
C GLY A 333 0.19 9.59 19.30
N GLN A 334 -1.06 9.93 19.64
CA GLN A 334 -2.28 9.55 18.92
C GLN A 334 -2.35 10.18 17.50
N ASP A 335 -1.24 10.68 16.95
CA ASP A 335 -1.23 11.36 15.65
C ASP A 335 -1.42 10.36 14.50
N VAL A 336 -2.13 10.81 13.47
CA VAL A 336 -2.50 10.05 12.26
C VAL A 336 -1.26 9.44 11.61
N SER A 337 -0.15 10.17 11.57
CA SER A 337 1.10 9.70 10.94
C SER A 337 1.71 8.50 11.68
N ALA A 338 1.68 8.50 13.01
CA ALA A 338 2.19 7.42 13.84
C ALA A 338 1.31 6.16 13.72
N GLN A 339 -0.01 6.33 13.68
CA GLN A 339 -0.96 5.22 13.48
C GLN A 339 -0.79 4.56 12.10
N ILE A 340 -0.61 5.36 11.05
CA ILE A 340 -0.33 4.88 9.68
C ILE A 340 0.96 4.09 9.65
N LEU A 341 2.05 4.67 10.17
CA LEU A 341 3.36 4.03 10.18
C LEU A 341 3.33 2.72 10.96
N LYS A 342 2.69 2.69 12.13
CA LYS A 342 2.52 1.46 12.92
C LYS A 342 1.79 0.36 12.13
N ALA A 343 0.71 0.71 11.43
CA ALA A 343 -0.04 -0.25 10.61
C ALA A 343 0.79 -0.79 9.43
N MET A 344 1.53 0.08 8.75
CA MET A 344 2.45 -0.34 7.67
C MET A 344 3.55 -1.25 8.18
N LEU A 345 4.17 -0.90 9.31
CA LEU A 345 5.20 -1.74 9.91
C LEU A 345 4.65 -3.11 10.27
N GLN A 346 3.43 -3.23 10.82
CA GLN A 346 2.79 -4.52 11.10
C GLN A 346 2.69 -5.43 9.87
N VAL A 347 2.42 -4.86 8.68
CA VAL A 347 2.46 -5.63 7.42
C VAL A 347 3.88 -6.14 7.15
N ILE A 348 4.89 -5.29 7.31
CA ILE A 348 6.30 -5.68 7.16
C ILE A 348 6.66 -6.81 8.14
N TYR A 349 6.34 -6.67 9.43
CA TYR A 349 6.61 -7.69 10.45
C TYR A 349 5.87 -9.02 10.20
N GLY A 350 4.61 -8.94 9.76
CA GLY A 350 3.78 -10.11 9.47
C GLY A 350 4.38 -11.01 8.38
N LEU A 351 5.09 -10.41 7.41
CA LEU A 351 5.79 -11.14 6.35
C LEU A 351 7.01 -11.93 6.85
N PHE A 352 7.53 -11.63 8.05
CA PHE A 352 8.67 -12.31 8.67
C PHE A 352 8.29 -13.23 9.84
N GLY A 353 7.00 -13.57 9.99
CA GLY A 353 6.54 -14.38 11.14
C GLY A 353 6.82 -13.70 12.49
N GLY A 354 6.82 -12.36 12.54
CA GLY A 354 7.04 -11.58 13.76
C GLY A 354 8.50 -11.27 14.10
N LYS A 355 9.47 -11.59 13.23
CA LYS A 355 10.87 -11.16 13.40
C LYS A 355 11.15 -9.89 12.59
N LEU A 356 11.81 -8.93 13.21
CA LEU A 356 12.31 -7.76 12.47
C LEU A 356 13.32 -8.18 11.42
N PRO A 357 13.28 -7.62 10.20
CA PRO A 357 14.39 -7.66 9.27
C PRO A 357 15.45 -6.67 9.75
N ILE A 358 16.03 -6.93 10.91
CA ILE A 358 17.31 -6.33 11.26
C ILE A 358 18.36 -7.23 10.59
N GLY A 359 18.71 -6.89 9.36
CA GLY A 359 20.02 -7.28 8.82
C GLY A 359 21.12 -6.52 9.54
#